data_AF-A0A9D9L9S4-F1
#
_entry.id   AF-A0A9D9L9S4-F1
#
_cell.length_a   1.000
_cell.length_b   1.000
_cell.length_c   1.000
_cell.angle_alpha   90.00
_cell.angle_beta   90.00
_cell.angle_gamma   90.00
#
_symmetry.space_group_name_H-M   'P 1'
#
loop_
_entity.id
_entity.type
_entity.pdbx_description
1 polymer ?
#
loop_
_entity_poly.entity_id
_entity_poly.type
_entity_poly.pdbx_seq_one_letter_code
_entity_poly.pdbx_strand_id
1 'polypeptide(L)'
;MKSASLLTVVFLCLAVGIAQGKDAVYGDAVLAIVGDTVITTYDLHLASRQEEIQALRQVPASEYDKTVLKVRDKVLSQLIDRELVFLEFQSLKAQLP
;
A
#
# COMPACT_ATOMS: atom_id res chain seq x y z
N MET A 1 -5.81 -23.04 55.11
CA MET A 1 -6.12 -23.54 53.75
C MET A 1 -7.18 -22.65 53.07
N LYS A 2 -6.83 -21.44 52.60
CA LYS A 2 -7.75 -20.58 51.81
C LYS A 2 -7.05 -19.64 50.79
N SER A 3 -5.73 -19.72 50.63
CA SER A 3 -4.95 -18.79 49.80
C SER A 3 -4.61 -19.31 48.39
N ALA A 4 -4.93 -20.57 48.08
CA ALA A 4 -4.56 -21.18 46.79
C ALA A 4 -5.55 -20.90 45.64
N SER A 5 -6.81 -20.54 45.92
CA SER A 5 -7.85 -20.37 44.87
C SER A 5 -7.85 -19.00 44.19
N LEU A 6 -7.21 -17.99 44.78
CA LEU A 6 -7.23 -16.62 44.26
C LEU A 6 -6.13 -16.38 43.22
N LEU A 7 -5.04 -17.14 43.28
CA LEU A 7 -3.90 -17.01 42.37
C LEU A 7 -4.15 -17.68 41.00
N THR A 8 -4.99 -18.72 40.98
CA THR A 8 -5.34 -19.46 39.74
C THR A 8 -6.28 -18.67 38.83
N VAL A 9 -7.17 -17.85 39.40
CA VAL A 9 -8.14 -17.04 38.63
C VAL A 9 -7.43 -15.85 37.95
N VAL A 10 -6.44 -15.26 38.62
CA VAL A 10 -5.65 -14.15 38.04
C VAL A 10 -4.79 -14.62 36.87
N PHE A 11 -4.24 -15.84 36.93
CA PHE A 11 -3.44 -16.39 35.84
C PHE A 11 -4.29 -16.76 34.61
N LEU A 12 -5.54 -17.18 34.82
CA LEU A 12 -6.45 -17.52 33.72
C LEU A 12 -6.94 -16.29 32.94
N CYS A 13 -7.14 -15.14 33.60
CA CYS A 13 -7.50 -13.89 32.92
C CYS A 13 -6.34 -13.29 32.11
N LEU A 14 -5.09 -13.54 32.49
CA LEU A 14 -3.92 -13.03 31.76
C LEU A 14 -3.70 -13.78 30.43
N ALA A 15 -4.13 -15.03 30.32
CA ALA A 15 -4.00 -15.84 29.11
C ALA A 15 -5.02 -15.46 28.01
N VAL A 16 -6.14 -14.84 28.37
CA VAL A 16 -7.21 -14.46 27.41
C VAL A 16 -6.93 -13.10 26.75
N GLY A 17 -6.03 -12.29 27.30
CA GLY A 17 -5.72 -10.94 26.80
C GLY A 17 -4.81 -10.89 25.55
N ILE A 18 -4.17 -12.00 25.17
CA ILE A 18 -3.14 -12.02 24.10
C ILE A 18 -3.71 -12.51 22.76
N ALA A 19 -4.93 -13.06 22.73
CA ALA A 19 -5.54 -13.63 21.52
C ALA A 19 -6.35 -12.62 20.67
N GLN A 20 -6.32 -11.32 20.99
CA GLN A 20 -6.90 -10.27 20.15
C GLN A 20 -5.81 -9.46 19.43
N GLY A 21 -4.82 -10.17 18.87
CA GLY A 21 -4.15 -9.67 17.68
C GLY A 21 -5.19 -9.69 16.56
N LYS A 22 -5.92 -8.58 16.40
CA LYS A 22 -6.66 -8.35 15.17
C LYS A 22 -5.64 -8.56 14.05
N ASP A 23 -5.88 -9.54 13.20
CA ASP A 23 -5.30 -9.58 11.87
C ASP A 23 -5.72 -8.26 11.21
N ALA A 24 -4.92 -7.22 11.42
CA ALA A 24 -4.97 -6.02 10.62
C ALA A 24 -4.55 -6.52 9.25
N VAL A 25 -5.53 -6.94 8.45
CA VAL A 25 -5.39 -7.06 7.02
C VAL A 25 -5.01 -5.66 6.59
N TYR A 26 -3.71 -5.42 6.50
CA TYR A 26 -3.11 -4.26 5.89
C TYR A 26 -3.32 -4.45 4.39
N GLY A 27 -4.59 -4.35 3.99
CA GLY A 27 -5.03 -4.46 2.62
C GLY A 27 -4.67 -3.14 1.97
N ASP A 28 -3.53 -3.13 1.31
CA ASP A 28 -3.13 -2.04 0.45
C ASP A 28 -4.22 -1.82 -0.62
N ALA A 29 -4.63 -0.57 -0.84
CA ALA A 29 -5.81 -0.29 -1.65
C ALA A 29 -5.50 -0.52 -3.14
N VAL A 30 -6.40 -1.23 -3.82
CA VAL A 30 -6.30 -1.43 -5.28
C VAL A 30 -6.72 -0.15 -5.98
N LEU A 31 -5.85 0.37 -6.84
CA LEU A 31 -6.10 1.57 -7.64
C LEU A 31 -6.49 1.22 -9.08
N ALA A 32 -5.89 0.19 -9.66
CA ALA A 32 -6.20 -0.29 -11.00
C ALA A 32 -5.90 -1.79 -11.14
N ILE A 33 -6.56 -2.43 -12.10
CA ILE A 33 -6.28 -3.80 -12.54
C ILE A 33 -6.12 -3.75 -14.06
N VAL A 34 -4.97 -4.17 -14.57
CA VAL A 34 -4.62 -4.14 -16.00
C VAL A 34 -4.16 -5.53 -16.41
N GLY A 35 -5.02 -6.28 -17.11
CA GLY A 35 -4.80 -7.70 -17.36
C GLY A 35 -4.72 -8.48 -16.05
N ASP A 36 -3.59 -9.14 -15.81
CA ASP A 36 -3.31 -9.89 -14.58
C ASP A 36 -2.54 -9.06 -13.53
N THR A 37 -2.14 -7.82 -13.86
CA THR A 37 -1.40 -6.93 -12.97
C THR A 37 -2.37 -6.11 -12.11
N VAL A 38 -2.17 -6.11 -10.80
CA VAL A 38 -2.88 -5.24 -9.85
C VAL A 38 -1.96 -4.11 -9.44
N ILE A 39 -2.39 -2.86 -9.64
CA ILE A 39 -1.67 -1.66 -9.22
C ILE A 39 -2.30 -1.16 -7.93
N THR A 40 -1.49 -1.01 -6.88
CA THR A 40 -1.96 -0.66 -5.55
C THR A 40 -1.49 0.71 -5.07
N THR A 41 -1.96 1.15 -3.90
CA THR A 41 -1.47 2.38 -3.26
C THR A 41 0.00 2.31 -2.89
N TYR A 42 0.53 1.14 -2.49
CA TYR A 42 1.96 0.95 -2.26
C TYR A 42 2.77 1.17 -3.54
N ASP A 43 2.35 0.59 -4.66
CA ASP A 43 3.06 0.73 -5.94
C ASP A 43 3.11 2.20 -6.36
N LEU A 44 1.97 2.89 -6.24
CA LEU A 44 1.88 4.32 -6.52
C LEU A 44 2.83 5.12 -5.63
N HIS A 45 2.81 4.88 -4.31
CA HIS A 45 3.68 5.57 -3.35
C HIS A 45 5.17 5.31 -3.64
N LEU A 46 5.52 4.08 -3.98
CA LEU A 46 6.90 3.73 -4.29
C LEU A 46 7.37 4.44 -5.56
N ALA A 47 6.54 4.47 -6.59
CA ALA A 47 6.84 5.10 -7.87
C ALA A 47 6.86 6.63 -7.79
N SER A 48 5.97 7.25 -7.01
CA SER A 48 5.85 8.71 -6.90
C SER A 48 6.83 9.35 -5.92
N ARG A 49 7.45 8.56 -5.03
CA ARG A 49 8.25 9.03 -3.89
C ARG A 49 9.26 10.13 -4.24
N GLN A 50 10.02 9.93 -5.33
CA GLN A 50 11.07 10.88 -5.71
C GLN A 50 10.47 12.21 -6.19
N GLU A 51 9.38 12.17 -6.96
CA GLU A 51 8.70 13.38 -7.44
C GLU A 51 7.99 14.11 -6.29
N GLU A 52 7.39 13.38 -5.33
CA GLU A 52 6.78 13.98 -4.13
C GLU A 52 7.80 14.69 -3.23
N ILE A 53 9.01 14.12 -3.09
CA ILE A 53 10.11 14.76 -2.35
C ILE A 53 10.59 16.03 -3.08
N GLN A 54 10.60 16.03 -4.41
CA GLN A 54 10.95 17.23 -5.18
C GLN A 54 9.88 18.31 -5.03
N ALA A 55 8.60 17.94 -5.10
CA ALA A 55 7.49 18.85 -4.87
C ALA A 55 7.56 19.52 -3.48
N LEU A 56 7.93 18.77 -2.44
CA LEU A 56 8.10 19.30 -1.08
C LEU A 56 9.17 20.41 -1.01
N ARG A 57 10.20 20.34 -1.86
CA ARG A 57 11.32 21.29 -1.86
C ARG A 57 11.05 22.52 -2.74
N GLN A 58 10.17 22.40 -3.72
CA GLN A 58 10.00 23.40 -4.78
C GLN A 58 8.71 24.22 -4.63
N VAL A 59 7.72 23.72 -3.89
CA VAL A 59 6.37 24.28 -3.86
C VAL A 59 6.03 24.82 -2.47
N PRO A 60 5.32 25.95 -2.35
CA PRO A 60 4.81 26.43 -1.06
C PRO A 60 3.95 25.37 -0.37
N ALA A 61 3.99 25.33 0.97
CA ALA A 61 3.23 24.36 1.76
C ALA A 61 1.71 24.38 1.46
N SER A 62 1.15 25.55 1.13
CA SER A 62 -0.25 25.72 0.76
C SER A 62 -0.65 25.02 -0.55
N GLU A 63 0.32 24.72 -1.41
CA GLU A 63 0.11 24.08 -2.71
C GLU A 63 0.65 22.65 -2.78
N TYR A 64 1.25 22.18 -1.68
CA TYR A 64 1.90 20.88 -1.61
C TYR A 64 0.92 19.74 -1.91
N ASP A 65 -0.21 19.68 -1.22
CA ASP A 65 -1.19 18.59 -1.39
C ASP A 65 -1.72 18.52 -2.82
N LYS A 66 -2.02 19.69 -3.42
CA LYS A 66 -2.48 19.77 -4.81
C LYS A 66 -1.41 19.29 -5.79
N THR A 67 -0.14 19.59 -5.51
CA THR A 67 0.97 19.15 -6.34
C THR A 67 1.20 17.65 -6.19
N VAL A 68 1.15 17.12 -4.97
CA VAL A 68 1.27 15.68 -4.70
C VAL A 68 0.16 14.90 -5.40
N LEU A 69 -1.08 15.38 -5.37
CA LEU A 69 -2.18 14.74 -6.11
C LEU A 69 -1.92 14.69 -7.61
N LYS A 70 -1.41 15.78 -8.21
CA LYS A 70 -1.05 15.79 -9.64
C LYS A 70 0.09 14.85 -9.97
N VAL A 71 1.10 14.78 -9.11
CA VAL A 71 2.23 13.84 -9.26
C VAL A 71 1.70 12.41 -9.22
N ARG A 72 0.84 12.08 -8.25
CA ARG A 72 0.25 10.76 -8.12
C ARG A 72 -0.62 10.39 -9.32
N ASP A 73 -1.45 11.32 -9.80
CA ASP A 73 -2.29 11.11 -10.98
C ASP A 73 -1.45 10.80 -12.23
N LYS A 74 -0.40 11.59 -12.46
CA LYS A 74 0.58 11.37 -13.53
C LYS A 74 1.26 10.00 -13.40
N VAL A 75 1.77 9.66 -12.22
CA VAL A 75 2.49 8.40 -12.00
C VAL A 75 1.57 7.19 -12.13
N LEU A 76 0.33 7.26 -11.62
CA LEU A 76 -0.66 6.21 -11.80
C LEU A 76 -0.96 5.95 -13.27
N SER A 77 -1.15 7.03 -14.04
CA SER A 77 -1.35 6.94 -15.49
C SER A 77 -0.17 6.24 -16.18
N GLN A 78 1.06 6.59 -15.82
CA GLN A 78 2.26 5.96 -16.36
C GLN A 78 2.37 4.47 -16.00
N LEU A 79 1.98 4.07 -14.80
CA LEU A 79 1.94 2.66 -14.39
C LEU A 79 0.94 1.88 -15.25
N ILE A 80 -0.26 2.44 -15.45
CA ILE A 80 -1.29 1.82 -16.29
C ILE A 80 -0.81 1.71 -17.75
N ASP A 81 -0.29 2.79 -18.32
CA ASP A 81 0.18 2.83 -19.71
C ASP A 81 1.28 1.80 -19.96
N ARG A 82 2.22 1.67 -19.01
CA ARG A 82 3.29 0.67 -19.08
C ARG A 82 2.73 -0.75 -19.16
N GLU A 83 1.74 -1.07 -18.32
CA GLU A 83 1.12 -2.40 -18.31
C GLU A 83 0.32 -2.65 -19.60
N LEU A 84 -0.38 -1.64 -20.12
CA LEU A 84 -1.07 -1.74 -21.41
C LEU A 84 -0.09 -2.04 -22.55
N VAL A 85 1.04 -1.33 -22.59
CA VAL A 85 2.11 -1.57 -23.57
C VAL A 85 2.64 -2.99 -23.43
N PHE A 86 2.89 -3.46 -22.20
CA PHE A 86 3.35 -4.82 -21.96
C PHE A 86 2.36 -5.88 -22.47
N LEU A 87 1.05 -5.68 -22.26
CA LEU A 87 0.00 -6.55 -22.80
C LEU A 87 -0.02 -6.56 -24.33
N GLU A 88 0.17 -5.39 -24.96
CA GLU A 88 0.28 -5.30 -26.41
C GLU A 88 1.48 -6.10 -26.93
N PHE A 89 2.66 -5.95 -26.30
CA PHE A 89 3.86 -6.75 -26.64
C PHE A 89 3.61 -8.26 -26.51
N GLN A 90 2.95 -8.70 -25.44
CA GLN A 90 2.58 -10.11 -25.28
C GLN A 90 1.64 -10.58 -26.38
N SER A 91 0.62 -9.79 -26.72
CA SER A 91 -0.36 -10.13 -27.75
C SER A 91 0.29 -10.29 -29.14
N LEU A 92 1.28 -9.46 -29.44
CA LEU A 92 2.00 -9.46 -30.71
C LEU A 92 3.02 -10.61 -30.83
N LYS A 93 3.25 -11.38 -29.76
CA LYS A 93 4.39 -12.33 -29.64
C LYS A 93 5.72 -11.69 -30.03
N ALA A 94 5.83 -10.38 -29.87
CA ALA A 94 6.96 -9.62 -30.34
C ALA A 94 8.17 -10.02 -29.49
N GLN A 95 9.19 -10.59 -30.13
CA GLN A 95 10.50 -10.77 -29.50
C GLN A 95 11.17 -9.39 -29.49
N LEU A 96 11.45 -8.88 -28.29
CA LEU A 96 12.38 -7.76 -28.15
C LEU A 96 13.73 -8.19 -28.77
N PRO A 97 14.36 -7.37 -29.64
CA PRO A 97 15.68 -7.68 -30.17
C PRO A 97 16.75 -7.77 -29.08
#